data_AF-A0AB34IRJ4-F1
#
_entry.id   AF-A0AB34IRJ4-F1
#
_cell.length_a   1.000
_cell.length_b   1.000
_cell.length_c   1.000
_cell.angle_alpha   90.00
_cell.angle_beta   90.00
_cell.angle_gamma   90.00
#
_symmetry.space_group_name_H-M   'P 1'
#
loop_
_entity.id
_entity.type
_entity.pdbx_description
1 polymer ?
#
loop_
_entity_poly.entity_id
_entity_poly.type
_entity_poly.pdbx_seq_one_letter_code
_entity_poly.pdbx_strand_id
1 'polypeptide(L)'
;MPRTPSRDPRPRRQGGGRSRYYEARREERGTAGQHAAEWSDAAAQSVFTALHEGSARRGVAIGRFVEDVLVGVAAGDNRFTARECREMCAADRDVATGIMRWHALLLAEAASRAARIRRVRTFLKPLRERARARGSVGRLAVTTATAPLKGTFHQWLSTRPEEERLRELPEGGRTRAGLDSWPRAWQERWGADV
;
A
#
# COMPACT_ATOMS: atom_id res chain seq x y z
N MET A 1 -28.93 9.33 -40.73
CA MET A 1 -27.77 9.56 -39.83
C MET A 1 -28.12 9.06 -38.43
N PRO A 2 -27.78 7.83 -38.03
CA PRO A 2 -28.09 7.35 -36.68
C PRO A 2 -27.06 7.86 -35.68
N ARG A 3 -27.55 8.41 -34.56
CA ARG A 3 -26.81 8.97 -33.44
C ARG A 3 -26.13 7.87 -32.63
N THR A 4 -24.84 8.04 -32.35
CA THR A 4 -24.04 7.22 -31.43
C THR A 4 -24.62 7.29 -30.01
N PRO A 5 -24.78 6.18 -29.28
CA PRO A 5 -25.17 6.24 -27.88
C PRO A 5 -24.02 6.80 -27.04
N SER A 6 -24.35 7.80 -26.22
CA SER A 6 -23.47 8.37 -25.21
C SER A 6 -22.94 7.28 -24.28
N ARG A 7 -21.61 7.15 -24.20
CA ARG A 7 -20.96 6.34 -23.18
C ARG A 7 -21.31 6.93 -21.81
N ASP A 8 -22.13 6.22 -21.04
CA ASP A 8 -22.33 6.52 -19.63
C ASP A 8 -20.98 6.64 -18.91
N PRO A 9 -20.84 7.63 -18.01
CA PRO A 9 -19.63 7.78 -17.21
C PRO A 9 -19.49 6.56 -16.30
N ARG A 10 -18.45 5.76 -16.56
CA ARG A 10 -18.14 4.58 -15.74
C ARG A 10 -18.03 5.02 -14.28
N PRO A 11 -18.76 4.37 -13.34
CA PRO A 11 -18.67 4.71 -11.93
C PRO A 11 -17.22 4.56 -11.46
N ARG A 12 -16.71 5.61 -10.81
CA ARG A 12 -15.37 5.63 -10.23
C ARG A 12 -15.25 4.49 -9.21
N ARG A 13 -14.16 3.72 -9.32
CA ARG A 13 -13.80 2.65 -8.39
C ARG A 13 -13.60 3.24 -6.99
N GLN A 14 -14.60 3.12 -6.12
CA GLN A 14 -14.44 3.25 -4.67
C GLN A 14 -14.23 1.84 -4.10
N GLY A 15 -13.04 1.60 -3.56
CA GLY A 15 -12.75 0.44 -2.71
C GLY A 15 -12.58 -0.89 -3.45
N GLY A 16 -11.59 -1.66 -2.99
CA GLY A 16 -11.62 -3.13 -2.98
C GLY A 16 -11.84 -3.87 -4.31
N GLY A 17 -10.79 -4.00 -5.12
CA GLY A 17 -10.40 -5.30 -5.70
C GLY A 17 -11.26 -6.06 -6.72
N ARG A 18 -12.59 -5.86 -6.87
CA ARG A 18 -13.41 -6.65 -7.83
C ARG A 18 -14.51 -5.81 -8.48
N SER A 19 -14.86 -6.17 -9.72
CA SER A 19 -15.99 -5.56 -10.43
C SER A 19 -17.29 -6.03 -9.78
N ARG A 20 -18.21 -5.09 -9.44
CA ARG A 20 -19.58 -5.39 -8.96
C ARG A 20 -20.30 -6.42 -9.83
N TYR A 21 -19.98 -6.46 -11.12
CA TYR A 21 -20.54 -7.41 -12.08
C TYR A 21 -20.17 -8.88 -11.79
N TYR A 22 -19.02 -9.13 -11.17
CA TYR A 22 -18.57 -10.48 -10.83
C TYR A 22 -19.17 -10.99 -9.51
N GLU A 23 -19.41 -10.08 -8.56
CA GLU A 23 -20.06 -10.38 -7.29
C GLU A 23 -21.56 -10.65 -7.48
N ALA A 24 -22.25 -9.80 -8.24
CA ALA A 24 -23.66 -9.97 -8.58
C ALA A 24 -23.95 -11.34 -9.24
N ARG A 25 -23.07 -11.78 -10.16
CA ARG A 25 -23.22 -13.05 -10.89
C ARG A 25 -22.93 -14.29 -10.03
N ARG A 26 -22.38 -14.12 -8.83
CA ARG A 26 -22.14 -15.20 -7.85
C ARG A 26 -23.23 -15.25 -6.80
N GLU A 27 -23.74 -14.11 -6.35
CA GLU A 27 -24.96 -14.04 -5.54
C GLU A 27 -26.12 -14.70 -6.29
N GLU A 28 -26.26 -14.44 -7.60
CA GLU A 28 -27.21 -15.14 -8.48
C GLU A 28 -27.02 -16.68 -8.52
N ARG A 29 -25.83 -17.20 -8.17
CA ARG A 29 -25.50 -18.63 -8.19
C ARG A 29 -25.45 -19.25 -6.79
N GLY A 30 -25.86 -18.53 -5.74
CA GLY A 30 -25.98 -19.04 -4.36
C GLY A 30 -24.68 -19.60 -3.76
N THR A 31 -23.51 -19.26 -4.31
CA THR A 31 -22.23 -19.85 -3.88
C THR A 31 -21.53 -18.92 -2.88
N ALA A 32 -21.92 -19.02 -1.61
CA ALA A 32 -21.23 -18.39 -0.49
C ALA A 32 -19.93 -19.15 -0.19
N GLY A 33 -18.90 -18.94 -1.01
CA GLY A 33 -17.58 -19.49 -0.75
C GLY A 33 -16.93 -18.73 0.40
N GLN A 34 -16.42 -19.44 1.42
CA GLN A 34 -15.44 -18.85 2.32
C GLN A 34 -14.25 -18.34 1.49
N HIS A 35 -13.88 -17.09 1.71
CA HIS A 35 -12.84 -16.41 0.94
C HIS A 35 -11.69 -16.06 1.87
N ALA A 36 -10.46 -16.18 1.36
CA ALA A 36 -9.31 -15.56 2.01
C ALA A 36 -9.56 -14.04 2.14
N ALA A 37 -8.98 -13.44 3.17
CA ALA A 37 -8.93 -11.99 3.32
C ALA A 37 -8.39 -11.31 2.04
N GLU A 38 -8.77 -10.05 1.83
CA GLU A 38 -8.27 -9.30 0.69
C GLU A 38 -6.81 -8.89 0.88
N TRP A 39 -6.03 -8.93 -0.20
CA TRP A 39 -4.69 -8.35 -0.21
C TRP A 39 -4.77 -6.81 -0.14
N SER A 40 -4.01 -6.20 0.75
CA SER A 40 -3.61 -4.80 0.59
C SER A 40 -2.66 -4.67 -0.60
N ASP A 41 -2.60 -3.51 -1.25
CA ASP A 41 -1.72 -3.28 -2.40
C ASP A 41 -0.23 -3.42 -2.01
N ALA A 42 0.14 -2.91 -0.83
CA ALA A 42 1.49 -3.01 -0.30
C ALA A 42 1.89 -4.47 -0.01
N ALA A 43 1.00 -5.23 0.63
CA ALA A 43 1.24 -6.65 0.90
C ALA A 43 1.33 -7.46 -0.40
N ALA A 44 0.44 -7.21 -1.36
CA ALA A 44 0.46 -7.87 -2.66
C ALA A 44 1.77 -7.62 -3.41
N GLN A 45 2.23 -6.37 -3.45
CA GLN A 45 3.48 -6.01 -4.09
C GLN A 45 4.68 -6.69 -3.41
N SER A 46 4.77 -6.60 -2.08
CA SER A 46 5.90 -7.16 -1.33
C SER A 46 5.99 -8.68 -1.50
N VAL A 47 4.87 -9.40 -1.36
CA VAL A 47 4.82 -10.85 -1.59
C VAL A 47 5.15 -11.19 -3.03
N PHE A 48 4.62 -10.45 -4.01
CA PHE A 48 4.89 -10.70 -5.41
C PHE A 48 6.36 -10.50 -5.79
N THR A 49 6.99 -9.42 -5.31
CA THR A 49 8.42 -9.16 -5.48
C THR A 49 9.25 -10.28 -4.85
N ALA A 50 8.98 -10.64 -3.59
CA ALA A 50 9.70 -11.70 -2.88
C ALA A 50 9.59 -13.06 -3.59
N LEU A 51 8.41 -13.40 -4.14
CA LEU A 51 8.21 -14.62 -4.92
C LEU A 51 9.00 -14.62 -6.23
N HIS A 52 9.07 -13.47 -6.91
CA HIS A 52 9.86 -13.32 -8.13
C HIS A 52 11.37 -13.42 -7.85
N GLU A 53 11.86 -12.74 -6.82
CA GLU A 53 13.26 -12.79 -6.42
C GLU A 53 13.68 -14.17 -5.92
N GLY A 54 12.83 -14.85 -5.14
CA GLY A 54 13.06 -16.22 -4.69
C GLY A 54 13.09 -17.21 -5.85
N SER A 55 12.15 -17.08 -6.80
CA SER A 55 12.12 -17.86 -8.04
C SER A 55 13.36 -17.66 -8.89
N ALA A 56 13.83 -16.42 -9.04
CA ALA A 56 15.05 -16.09 -9.77
C ALA A 56 16.30 -16.66 -9.10
N ARG A 57 16.45 -16.46 -7.77
CA ARG A 57 17.59 -17.00 -6.99
C ARG A 57 17.69 -18.52 -7.07
N ARG A 58 16.54 -19.22 -7.08
CA ARG A 58 16.51 -20.69 -7.16
C ARG A 58 16.56 -21.22 -8.60
N GLY A 59 16.49 -20.36 -9.62
CA GLY A 59 16.53 -20.77 -11.03
C GLY A 59 15.33 -21.64 -11.47
N VAL A 60 14.17 -21.48 -10.81
CA VAL A 60 12.96 -22.27 -11.12
C VAL A 60 11.83 -21.36 -11.59
N ALA A 61 10.91 -21.91 -12.39
CA ALA A 61 9.71 -21.18 -12.79
C ALA A 61 8.89 -20.73 -11.57
N ILE A 62 8.37 -19.50 -11.60
CA ILE A 62 7.62 -18.90 -10.48
C ILE A 62 6.47 -19.78 -9.98
N GLY A 63 5.78 -20.48 -10.88
CA GLY A 63 4.70 -21.38 -10.49
C GLY A 63 5.16 -22.54 -9.61
N ARG A 64 6.33 -23.12 -9.92
CA ARG A 64 6.95 -24.19 -9.11
C ARG A 64 7.47 -23.64 -7.79
N PHE A 65 8.08 -22.45 -7.80
CA PHE A 65 8.54 -21.80 -6.57
C PHE A 65 7.38 -21.53 -5.60
N VAL A 66 6.29 -20.94 -6.10
CA VAL A 66 5.08 -20.65 -5.30
C VAL A 66 4.47 -21.94 -4.74
N GLU A 67 4.43 -22.99 -5.54
CA GLU A 67 3.95 -24.30 -5.10
C GLU A 67 4.77 -24.84 -3.93
N ASP A 68 6.11 -24.78 -4.02
CA ASP A 68 7.00 -25.20 -2.93
C ASP A 68 6.81 -24.34 -1.67
N VAL A 69 6.67 -23.02 -1.82
CA VAL A 69 6.42 -22.10 -0.70
C VAL A 69 5.10 -22.44 -0.02
N LEU A 70 4.01 -22.64 -0.78
CA LEU A 70 2.71 -22.97 -0.21
C LEU A 70 2.68 -24.37 0.43
N VAL A 71 3.43 -25.33 -0.11
CA VAL A 71 3.61 -26.64 0.54
C VAL A 71 4.34 -26.48 1.88
N GLY A 72 5.38 -25.65 1.94
CA GLY A 72 6.06 -25.31 3.19
C GLY A 72 5.11 -24.68 4.21
N VAL A 73 4.28 -23.72 3.77
CA VAL A 73 3.27 -23.08 4.63
C VAL A 73 2.23 -24.09 5.14
N ALA A 74 1.77 -25.03 4.31
CA ALA A 74 0.86 -26.10 4.74
C ALA A 74 1.49 -27.00 5.82
N ALA A 75 2.80 -27.22 5.74
CA ALA A 75 3.57 -27.95 6.75
C ALA A 75 3.90 -27.11 8.01
N GLY A 76 3.39 -25.88 8.11
CA GLY A 76 3.60 -24.98 9.25
C GLY A 76 4.79 -24.03 9.10
N ASP A 77 5.56 -24.09 8.00
CA ASP A 77 6.65 -23.16 7.72
C ASP A 77 6.12 -21.81 7.20
N ASN A 78 5.86 -20.90 8.14
CA ASN A 78 5.43 -19.53 7.85
C ASN A 78 6.60 -18.55 7.70
N ARG A 79 7.85 -19.03 7.57
CA ARG A 79 9.02 -18.16 7.55
C ARG A 79 9.12 -17.32 6.28
N PHE A 80 8.41 -17.68 5.20
CA PHE A 80 8.46 -16.91 3.95
C PHE A 80 8.09 -15.44 4.16
N THR A 81 6.92 -15.14 4.73
CA THR A 81 6.49 -13.75 4.97
C THR A 81 7.38 -13.04 5.97
N ALA A 82 7.88 -13.75 6.99
CA ALA A 82 8.79 -13.19 7.99
C ALA A 82 10.20 -12.88 7.44
N ARG A 83 10.73 -13.71 6.54
CA ARG A 83 12.11 -13.60 6.05
C ARG A 83 12.24 -12.77 4.79
N GLU A 84 11.31 -12.95 3.85
CA GLU A 84 11.41 -12.41 2.49
C GLU A 84 10.57 -11.14 2.33
N CYS A 85 9.60 -10.87 3.21
CA CYS A 85 8.75 -9.67 3.16
C CYS A 85 9.01 -8.72 4.36
N ARG A 86 10.29 -8.42 4.64
CA ARG A 86 10.71 -7.68 5.86
C ARG A 86 10.19 -6.24 5.92
N GLU A 87 10.03 -5.60 4.76
CA GLU A 87 9.53 -4.23 4.65
C GLU A 87 8.03 -4.09 4.93
N MET A 88 7.32 -5.22 5.03
CA MET A 88 5.90 -5.25 5.33
C MET A 88 5.66 -4.99 6.81
N CYS A 89 4.67 -4.15 7.14
CA CYS A 89 4.27 -3.91 8.53
C CYS A 89 3.68 -5.19 9.16
N ALA A 90 3.61 -5.25 10.49
CA ALA A 90 3.16 -6.45 11.21
C ALA A 90 1.73 -6.86 10.82
N ALA A 91 0.79 -5.90 10.76
CA ALA A 91 -0.59 -6.16 10.40
C ALA A 91 -0.74 -6.73 8.98
N ASP A 92 -0.06 -6.14 7.99
CA ASP A 92 -0.05 -6.65 6.61
C ASP A 92 0.58 -8.05 6.54
N ARG A 93 1.59 -8.33 7.37
CA ARG A 93 2.28 -9.63 7.42
C ARG A 93 1.37 -10.72 7.97
N ASP A 94 0.57 -10.42 8.98
CA ASP A 94 -0.41 -11.34 9.54
C ASP A 94 -1.51 -11.67 8.52
N VAL A 95 -2.02 -10.65 7.82
CA VAL A 95 -2.99 -10.82 6.72
C VAL A 95 -2.39 -11.67 5.59
N ALA A 96 -1.19 -11.33 5.11
CA ALA A 96 -0.51 -12.08 4.06
C ALA A 96 -0.29 -13.55 4.46
N THR A 97 0.10 -13.79 5.71
CA THR A 97 0.31 -15.15 6.24
C THR A 97 -1.01 -15.92 6.31
N GLY A 98 -2.09 -15.29 6.76
CA GLY A 98 -3.43 -15.89 6.74
C GLY A 98 -3.89 -16.26 5.33
N ILE A 99 -3.71 -15.36 4.36
CA ILE A 99 -4.05 -15.63 2.95
C ILE A 99 -3.20 -16.78 2.38
N MET A 100 -1.90 -16.79 2.64
CA MET A 100 -1.01 -17.87 2.19
C MET A 100 -1.40 -19.21 2.80
N ARG A 101 -1.75 -19.27 4.09
CA ARG A 101 -2.23 -20.48 4.76
C ARG A 101 -3.52 -21.00 4.14
N TRP A 102 -4.49 -20.12 3.89
CA TRP A 102 -5.73 -20.49 3.20
C TRP A 102 -5.44 -21.14 1.83
N HIS A 103 -4.57 -20.51 1.03
CA HIS A 103 -4.19 -21.05 -0.27
C HIS A 103 -3.35 -22.32 -0.20
N ALA A 104 -2.56 -22.50 0.86
CA ALA A 104 -1.78 -23.70 1.13
C ALA A 104 -2.70 -24.90 1.43
N LEU A 105 -3.76 -24.71 2.23
CA LEU A 105 -4.78 -25.75 2.48
C LEU A 105 -5.48 -26.16 1.19
N LEU A 106 -5.94 -25.19 0.38
CA LEU A 106 -6.57 -25.47 -0.92
C LEU A 106 -5.63 -26.16 -1.92
N LEU A 107 -4.32 -25.96 -1.78
CA LEU A 107 -3.29 -26.62 -2.58
C LEU A 107 -3.05 -28.05 -2.10
N ALA A 108 -3.07 -28.28 -0.78
CA ALA A 108 -2.93 -29.61 -0.18
C ALA A 108 -4.12 -30.53 -0.53
N GLU A 109 -5.33 -29.98 -0.62
CA GLU A 109 -6.55 -30.71 -1.03
C GLU A 109 -6.60 -31.03 -2.53
N ALA A 110 -5.68 -30.50 -3.35
CA ALA A 110 -5.74 -30.65 -4.80
C ALA A 110 -5.27 -32.04 -5.24
N ALA A 111 -6.24 -32.90 -5.61
CA ALA A 111 -6.00 -34.30 -6.00
C ALA A 111 -5.15 -34.52 -7.28
N SER A 112 -4.87 -33.48 -8.08
CA SER A 112 -4.12 -33.62 -9.33
C SER A 112 -3.14 -32.49 -9.59
N ARG A 113 -2.12 -32.76 -10.41
CA ARG A 113 -1.15 -31.74 -10.87
C ARG A 113 -1.85 -30.56 -11.53
N ALA A 114 -2.85 -30.82 -12.38
CA ALA A 114 -3.62 -29.78 -13.06
C ALA A 114 -4.40 -28.91 -12.06
N ALA A 115 -4.98 -29.51 -11.02
CA ALA A 115 -5.65 -28.77 -9.95
C ALA A 115 -4.65 -27.90 -9.17
N ARG A 116 -3.47 -28.44 -8.81
CA ARG A 116 -2.41 -27.67 -8.15
C ARG A 116 -1.95 -26.46 -8.96
N ILE A 117 -1.74 -26.64 -10.27
CA ILE A 117 -1.40 -25.53 -11.19
C ILE A 117 -2.50 -24.46 -11.20
N ARG A 118 -3.78 -24.86 -11.22
CA ARG A 118 -4.90 -23.91 -11.13
C ARG A 118 -4.88 -23.15 -9.80
N ARG A 119 -4.65 -23.81 -8.67
CA ARG A 119 -4.56 -23.16 -7.35
C ARG A 119 -3.44 -22.13 -7.29
N VAL A 120 -2.25 -22.47 -7.79
CA VAL A 120 -1.11 -21.55 -7.89
C VAL A 120 -1.46 -20.35 -8.77
N ARG A 121 -2.11 -20.56 -9.92
CA ARG A 121 -2.56 -19.46 -10.80
C ARG A 121 -3.58 -18.56 -10.10
N THR A 122 -4.53 -19.14 -9.36
CA THR A 122 -5.53 -18.40 -8.58
C THR A 122 -4.87 -17.55 -7.49
N PHE A 123 -3.83 -18.06 -6.83
CA PHE A 123 -3.05 -17.30 -5.85
C PHE A 123 -2.25 -16.15 -6.49
N LEU A 124 -1.58 -16.39 -7.62
CA LEU A 124 -0.76 -15.39 -8.30
C LEU A 124 -1.56 -14.28 -8.99
N LYS A 125 -2.78 -14.57 -9.43
CA LYS A 125 -3.62 -13.61 -10.17
C LYS A 125 -3.83 -12.27 -9.42
N PRO A 126 -4.38 -12.25 -8.18
CA PRO A 126 -4.59 -11.00 -7.45
C PRO A 126 -3.29 -10.26 -7.14
N LEU A 127 -2.19 -10.99 -6.91
CA LEU A 127 -0.87 -10.40 -6.69
C LEU A 127 -0.39 -9.64 -7.93
N ARG A 128 -0.50 -10.25 -9.12
CA ARG A 128 -0.12 -9.61 -10.40
C ARG A 128 -0.98 -8.40 -10.72
N GLU A 129 -2.29 -8.51 -10.50
CA GLU A 129 -3.23 -7.42 -10.81
C GLU A 129 -2.96 -6.20 -9.93
N ARG A 130 -2.69 -6.40 -8.63
CA ARG A 130 -2.36 -5.31 -7.70
C ARG A 130 -0.95 -4.76 -7.88
N ALA A 131 0.03 -5.63 -8.14
CA ALA A 131 1.41 -5.20 -8.37
C ALA A 131 1.53 -4.31 -9.62
N ARG A 132 0.80 -4.64 -10.70
CA ARG A 132 0.77 -3.82 -11.93
C ARG A 132 0.09 -2.47 -11.76
N ALA A 133 -0.77 -2.29 -10.75
CA ALA A 133 -1.49 -1.04 -10.53
C ALA A 133 -0.57 0.07 -9.98
N ARG A 134 0.62 -0.26 -9.47
CA ARG A 134 1.66 0.71 -9.12
C ARG A 134 2.78 0.66 -10.16
N GLY A 135 3.14 1.83 -10.71
CA GLY A 135 4.51 2.03 -11.20
C GLY A 135 5.49 1.78 -10.06
N SER A 136 6.76 1.47 -10.37
CA SER A 136 7.80 1.24 -9.36
C SER A 136 7.65 2.23 -8.21
N VAL A 137 7.52 1.72 -6.98
CA VAL A 137 7.40 2.56 -5.79
C VAL A 137 8.70 3.33 -5.69
N GLY A 138 8.71 4.55 -6.22
CA GLY A 138 9.79 5.49 -6.00
C GLY A 138 9.90 5.65 -4.50
N ARG A 139 11.11 5.47 -3.97
CA ARG A 139 11.40 5.81 -2.58
C ARG A 139 10.91 7.24 -2.40
N LEU A 140 9.98 7.47 -1.47
CA LEU A 140 9.58 8.82 -1.12
C LEU A 140 10.87 9.49 -0.62
N ALA A 141 11.48 10.29 -1.48
CA ALA A 141 12.64 11.08 -1.12
C ALA A 141 12.12 12.17 -0.19
N VAL A 142 11.99 11.83 1.09
CA VAL A 142 11.92 12.82 2.14
C VAL A 142 13.32 13.40 2.18
N THR A 143 13.54 14.47 1.42
CA THR A 143 14.67 15.35 1.64
C THR A 143 14.52 15.84 3.07
N THR A 144 15.27 15.23 4.00
CA THR A 144 15.58 15.87 5.27
C THR A 144 16.18 17.22 4.89
N ALA A 145 15.44 18.30 5.17
CA ALA A 145 15.84 19.63 4.79
C ALA A 145 17.14 19.99 5.52
N THR A 146 18.29 19.70 4.90
CA THR A 146 19.62 20.19 5.28
C THR A 146 19.94 21.53 4.61
N ALA A 147 18.97 22.11 3.89
CA ALA A 147 19.00 23.51 3.47
C ALA A 147 18.19 24.35 4.47
N PRO A 148 18.62 25.60 4.78
CA PRO A 148 17.92 26.46 5.73
C PRO A 148 16.46 26.62 5.27
N LEU A 149 15.55 26.07 6.07
CA LEU A 149 14.13 26.01 5.80
C LEU A 149 13.61 27.44 5.57
N LYS A 150 13.11 27.72 4.37
CA LYS A 150 12.03 28.70 4.18
C LYS A 150 10.76 28.13 4.82
N GLY A 151 10.78 28.01 6.15
CA GLY A 151 9.73 27.39 6.94
C GLY A 151 8.46 28.24 6.96
N THR A 152 7.32 27.60 7.23
CA THR A 152 6.11 28.32 7.61
C THR A 152 6.33 28.96 8.98
N PHE A 153 5.59 30.03 9.31
CA PHE A 153 5.70 30.71 10.61
C PHE A 153 5.62 29.74 11.82
N HIS A 154 4.83 28.66 11.73
CA HIS A 154 4.75 27.62 12.77
C HIS A 154 6.03 26.79 12.96
N GLN A 155 6.91 26.72 11.97
CA GLN A 155 8.25 26.13 12.11
C GLN A 155 9.26 27.10 12.70
N TRP A 156 8.93 28.40 12.75
CA TRP A 156 9.76 29.43 13.38
C TRP A 156 9.55 29.51 14.89
N LEU A 157 8.36 29.13 15.38
CA LEU A 157 8.05 29.07 16.81
C LEU A 157 8.80 27.91 17.48
N SER A 158 9.67 28.19 18.46
CA SER A 158 10.27 27.15 19.30
C SER A 158 9.23 26.43 20.15
N THR A 159 9.50 25.16 20.41
CA THR A 159 8.78 24.37 21.42
C THR A 159 9.16 24.76 22.86
N ARG A 160 10.19 25.60 23.01
CA ARG A 160 10.70 26.19 24.25
C ARG A 160 10.85 27.70 24.08
N PRO A 161 9.77 28.47 24.25
CA PRO A 161 9.78 29.92 24.05
C PRO A 161 10.72 30.67 25.02
N GLU A 162 10.94 30.12 26.21
CA GLU A 162 11.83 30.66 27.24
C GLU A 162 13.33 30.63 26.88
N GLU A 163 13.72 29.76 25.94
CA GLU A 163 15.09 29.63 25.44
C GLU A 163 15.29 30.34 24.08
N GLU A 164 14.25 30.98 23.56
CA GLU A 164 14.27 31.62 22.24
C GLU A 164 15.14 32.88 22.28
N ARG A 165 16.13 32.93 21.38
CA ARG A 165 16.95 34.12 21.15
C ARG A 165 16.30 34.96 20.04
N LEU A 166 16.51 36.28 20.07
CA LEU A 166 16.13 37.15 18.95
C LEU A 166 16.81 36.64 17.67
N ARG A 167 16.00 36.18 16.71
CA ARG A 167 16.44 35.74 15.38
C ARG A 167 15.73 36.59 14.34
N GLU A 168 16.45 36.94 13.29
CA GLU A 168 15.85 37.62 12.14
C GLU A 168 14.79 36.70 11.50
N LEU A 169 13.61 37.27 11.23
CA LEU A 169 12.53 36.58 10.55
C LEU A 169 12.87 36.44 9.06
N PRO A 170 12.78 35.24 8.47
CA PRO A 170 12.99 35.11 7.02
C PRO A 170 11.87 35.85 6.28
N GLU A 171 12.26 36.73 5.34
CA GLU A 171 11.39 37.59 4.51
C GLU A 171 10.57 36.82 3.45
N GLY A 172 10.08 35.63 3.79
CA GLY A 172 9.20 34.84 2.94
C GLY A 172 7.76 35.32 3.04
N GLY A 173 7.07 35.47 1.91
CA GLY A 173 5.65 35.84 1.89
C GLY A 173 4.74 34.92 2.71
N ARG A 174 5.14 33.65 2.92
CA ARG A 174 4.43 32.71 3.80
C ARG A 174 4.59 33.01 5.30
N THR A 175 5.73 33.56 5.71
CA THR A 175 5.97 34.01 7.09
C THR A 175 5.10 35.22 7.39
N ARG A 176 5.06 36.18 6.44
CA ARG A 176 4.27 37.41 6.56
C ARG A 176 2.76 37.13 6.61
N ALA A 177 2.27 36.27 5.71
CA ALA A 177 0.87 35.84 5.75
C ALA A 177 0.49 35.11 7.05
N GLY A 178 1.44 34.37 7.65
CA GLY A 178 1.25 33.75 8.96
C GLY A 178 1.15 34.78 10.08
N LEU A 179 2.03 35.78 10.10
CA LEU A 179 1.99 36.89 11.05
C LEU A 179 0.70 37.71 10.93
N ASP A 180 0.26 38.02 9.71
CA ASP A 180 -0.96 38.82 9.48
C ASP A 180 -2.24 38.13 9.98
N SER A 181 -2.22 36.79 10.06
CA SER A 181 -3.34 35.99 10.55
C SER A 181 -3.47 35.93 12.07
N TRP A 182 -2.50 36.47 12.82
CA TRP A 182 -2.53 36.48 14.28
C TRP A 182 -3.51 37.52 14.86
N PRO A 183 -4.01 37.32 16.09
CA PRO A 183 -4.94 38.24 16.72
C PRO A 183 -4.37 39.68 16.80
N ARG A 184 -5.14 40.67 16.32
CA ARG A 184 -4.71 42.09 16.28
C ARG A 184 -4.23 42.63 17.63
N ALA A 185 -4.87 42.24 18.73
CA ALA A 185 -4.46 42.64 20.08
C ALA A 185 -3.03 42.22 20.45
N TRP A 186 -2.51 41.15 19.82
CA TRP A 186 -1.12 40.72 19.99
C TRP A 186 -0.18 41.54 19.11
N GLN A 187 -0.56 41.80 17.85
CA GLN A 187 0.21 42.62 16.91
C GLN A 187 0.34 44.07 17.38
N GLU A 188 -0.71 44.67 17.92
CA GLU A 188 -0.73 46.05 18.43
C GLU A 188 0.15 46.25 19.67
N ARG A 189 0.35 45.19 20.46
CA ARG A 189 1.12 45.24 21.72
C ARG A 189 2.62 44.97 21.54
N TRP A 190 3.01 44.24 20.48
CA TRP A 190 4.40 43.77 20.31
C TRP A 190 4.95 43.91 18.88
N GLY A 191 4.13 44.24 17.89
CA GLY A 191 4.50 44.32 16.47
C GLY A 191 4.77 45.75 15.96
N ALA A 192 4.75 46.76 16.83
CA ALA A 192 4.92 48.17 16.44
C ALA A 192 6.39 48.64 16.38
N ASP A 193 7.34 47.83 16.86
CA ASP A 193 8.78 48.16 16.93
C ASP A 193 9.66 47.32 15.99
N VAL A 194 9.12 46.82 14.86
CA VAL A 194 9.89 46.15 13.79
C VAL A 194 9.96 47.03 12.55
#